data_AF-A0A7J4FW08-F1
#
_entry.id   AF-A0A7J4FW08-F1
#
_cell.length_a   1.000
_cell.length_b   1.000
_cell.length_c   1.000
_cell.angle_alpha   90.00
_cell.angle_beta   90.00
_cell.angle_gamma   90.00
#
_symmetry.space_group_name_H-M   'P 1'
#
loop_
_entity.id
_entity.type
_entity.pdbx_description
1 polymer ?
#
loop_
_entity_poly.entity_id
_entity_poly.type
_entity_poly.pdbx_seq_one_letter_code
_entity_poly.pdbx_strand_id
1 'polypeptide(L)'
;MKSDYRVVVDRYSYDDLFLREMVKSLSLEGTYIINNPFLSTAINKILDIKHFESLGIPHPKTIVLPKLDRDDDSTDIVIEPDWDRILENIKFPCILKPYNGYAWDEVHRIETIDDLKEHYECRKYDYLLMVQELVEFIDYYRVFCINK
;
A
#
# COMPACT_ATOMS: atom_id res chain seq x y z
N MET A 1 -16.39 22.59 -13.71
CA MET A 1 -15.35 23.63 -13.66
C MET A 1 -14.37 23.34 -14.78
N LYS A 2 -14.59 23.95 -15.95
CA LYS A 2 -13.84 23.60 -17.16
C LYS A 2 -12.43 24.18 -17.08
N SER A 3 -11.43 23.34 -17.22
CA SER A 3 -10.02 23.77 -17.28
C SER A 3 -9.75 24.54 -18.57
N ASP A 4 -8.93 25.59 -18.49
CA ASP A 4 -8.33 26.25 -19.66
C ASP A 4 -7.25 25.39 -20.32
N TYR A 5 -6.76 24.36 -19.63
CA TYR A 5 -5.76 23.43 -20.12
C TYR A 5 -6.39 22.22 -20.79
N ARG A 6 -5.88 21.84 -21.96
CA ARG A 6 -6.24 20.58 -22.63
C ARG A 6 -5.60 19.36 -21.95
N VAL A 7 -4.42 19.55 -21.36
CA VAL A 7 -3.60 18.51 -20.73
C VAL A 7 -3.08 19.01 -19.40
N VAL A 8 -3.11 18.17 -18.36
CA VAL A 8 -2.50 18.41 -17.05
C VAL A 8 -1.58 17.25 -16.71
N VAL A 9 -0.36 17.56 -16.29
CA VAL A 9 0.58 16.58 -15.71
C VAL A 9 0.49 16.69 -14.20
N ASP A 10 -0.20 15.75 -13.59
CA ASP A 10 -0.37 15.69 -12.14
C ASP A 10 0.84 14.99 -11.49
N ARG A 11 1.47 15.70 -10.56
CA ARG A 11 2.64 15.26 -9.80
C ARG A 11 2.44 15.32 -8.28
N TYR A 12 1.23 15.61 -7.80
CA TYR A 12 1.02 15.91 -6.38
C TYR A 12 -0.30 15.39 -5.81
N SER A 13 -1.33 15.12 -6.62
CA SER A 13 -2.66 14.77 -6.10
C SER A 13 -2.72 13.47 -5.27
N TYR A 14 -1.65 12.68 -5.26
CA TYR A 14 -1.58 11.45 -4.47
C TYR A 14 -1.66 11.72 -2.95
N ASP A 15 -1.28 12.92 -2.48
CA ASP A 15 -1.17 13.26 -1.04
C ASP A 15 -2.23 14.24 -0.54
N ASP A 16 -3.03 14.81 -1.45
CA ASP A 16 -4.03 15.83 -1.10
C ASP A 16 -5.40 15.42 -1.62
N LEU A 17 -6.34 15.21 -0.70
CA LEU A 17 -7.69 14.75 -1.01
C LEU A 17 -8.41 15.71 -1.96
N PHE A 18 -8.30 17.02 -1.72
CA PHE A 18 -8.97 18.01 -2.55
C PHE A 18 -8.42 17.94 -3.98
N LEU A 19 -7.11 18.01 -4.16
CA LEU A 19 -6.47 17.93 -5.47
C LEU A 19 -6.80 16.62 -6.18
N ARG A 20 -6.81 15.49 -5.46
CA ARG A 20 -7.16 14.17 -6.01
C ARG A 20 -8.55 14.16 -6.62
N GLU A 21 -9.54 14.71 -5.93
CA GLU A 21 -10.91 14.75 -6.44
C GLU A 21 -11.07 15.82 -7.54
N MET A 22 -10.34 16.93 -7.45
CA MET A 22 -10.35 17.95 -8.49
C MET A 22 -9.78 17.45 -9.81
N VAL A 23 -8.65 16.73 -9.83
CA VAL A 23 -8.08 16.21 -11.08
C VAL A 23 -8.98 15.15 -11.74
N LYS A 24 -9.71 14.35 -10.96
CA LYS A 24 -10.74 13.44 -11.49
C LYS A 24 -11.89 14.21 -12.14
N SER A 25 -12.38 15.26 -11.48
CA SER A 25 -13.43 16.13 -12.02
C SER A 25 -13.01 16.78 -13.34
N LEU A 26 -11.79 17.34 -13.39
CA LEU A 26 -11.22 17.89 -14.63
C LEU A 26 -11.13 16.85 -15.75
N SER A 27 -10.79 15.60 -15.42
CA SER A 27 -10.75 14.50 -16.38
C SER A 27 -12.13 14.19 -16.97
N LEU A 28 -13.18 14.20 -16.14
CA LEU A 28 -14.57 13.97 -16.60
C LEU A 28 -15.09 15.10 -17.48
N GLU A 29 -14.57 16.32 -17.31
CA GLU A 29 -14.91 17.48 -18.13
C GLU A 29 -14.09 17.57 -19.44
N GLY A 30 -13.29 16.54 -19.73
CA GLY A 30 -12.55 16.40 -21.00
C GLY A 30 -11.12 16.91 -20.97
N THR A 31 -10.55 17.22 -19.79
CA THR A 31 -9.11 17.47 -19.66
C THR A 31 -8.35 16.16 -19.68
N TYR A 32 -7.29 16.04 -20.47
CA TYR A 32 -6.44 14.85 -20.41
C TYR A 32 -5.46 14.94 -19.23
N ILE A 33 -5.55 14.03 -18.27
CA ILE A 33 -4.71 14.03 -17.06
C ILE A 33 -3.66 12.91 -17.16
N ILE A 34 -2.40 13.26 -16.89
CA ILE A 34 -1.28 12.31 -16.80
C ILE A 34 -0.79 12.24 -15.35
N ASN A 35 -0.81 11.09 -14.67
CA ASN A 35 -1.37 9.79 -15.07
C ASN A 35 -2.91 9.77 -14.88
N ASN A 36 -3.55 8.70 -15.36
CA ASN A 36 -4.99 8.50 -15.17
C ASN A 36 -5.37 8.68 -13.67
N PRO A 37 -6.19 9.68 -13.32
CA PRO A 37 -6.44 10.08 -11.93
C PRO A 37 -7.33 9.09 -11.17
N PHE A 38 -7.92 8.12 -11.86
CA PHE A 38 -8.73 7.07 -11.24
C PHE A 38 -7.87 5.89 -10.75
N LEU A 39 -6.67 5.68 -11.31
CA LEU A 39 -5.81 4.55 -10.95
C LEU A 39 -5.37 4.61 -9.48
N SER A 40 -5.02 5.79 -8.98
CA SER A 40 -4.57 5.98 -7.60
C SER A 40 -5.61 5.60 -6.54
N THR A 41 -6.89 5.52 -6.92
CA THR A 41 -7.99 5.07 -6.04
C THR A 41 -8.21 3.56 -6.13
N ALA A 42 -7.85 2.96 -7.27
CA ALA A 42 -8.11 1.55 -7.56
C ALA A 42 -6.98 0.62 -7.13
N ILE A 43 -5.73 1.11 -7.06
CA ILE A 43 -4.55 0.29 -6.76
C ILE A 43 -4.05 0.51 -5.34
N ASN A 44 -3.44 -0.55 -4.78
CA ASN A 44 -2.73 -0.52 -3.51
C ASN A 44 -1.71 -1.68 -3.50
N LYS A 45 -0.84 -1.74 -2.49
CA LYS A 45 0.26 -2.72 -2.44
C LYS A 45 -0.21 -4.18 -2.46
N ILE A 46 -1.43 -4.48 -1.99
CA ILE A 46 -2.00 -5.83 -2.01
C ILE A 46 -2.34 -6.24 -3.44
N LEU A 47 -3.00 -5.34 -4.18
CA LEU A 47 -3.36 -5.55 -5.58
C LEU A 47 -2.13 -5.62 -6.47
N ASP A 48 -1.12 -4.79 -6.20
CA ASP A 48 0.15 -4.81 -6.93
C ASP A 48 0.86 -6.17 -6.81
N ILE A 49 0.93 -6.72 -5.59
CA ILE A 49 1.51 -8.05 -5.36
C ILE A 49 0.74 -9.13 -6.12
N LYS A 50 -0.60 -9.13 -6.06
CA LYS A 50 -1.43 -10.09 -6.80
C LYS A 50 -1.27 -9.97 -8.31
N HIS A 51 -1.05 -8.76 -8.81
CA HIS A 51 -0.76 -8.53 -10.21
C HIS A 51 0.64 -9.03 -10.60
N PHE A 52 1.65 -8.86 -9.75
CA PHE A 52 2.99 -9.43 -9.97
C PHE A 52 2.96 -10.95 -10.00
N GLU A 53 2.24 -11.59 -9.08
CA GLU A 53 2.03 -13.05 -9.08
C GLU A 53 1.44 -13.54 -10.41
N SER A 54 0.42 -12.87 -10.94
CA SER A 54 -0.22 -13.28 -12.21
C SER A 54 0.68 -13.11 -13.43
N LEU A 55 1.67 -12.23 -13.35
CA LEU A 55 2.69 -12.00 -14.37
C LEU A 55 3.95 -12.86 -14.17
N GLY A 56 4.05 -13.63 -13.08
CA GLY A 56 5.26 -14.37 -12.73
C GLY A 56 6.44 -13.48 -12.35
N ILE A 57 6.19 -12.23 -11.94
CA ILE A 57 7.22 -11.31 -11.48
C ILE A 57 7.53 -11.63 -10.01
N PRO A 58 8.80 -11.92 -9.67
CA PRO A 58 9.17 -12.21 -8.29
C PRO A 58 8.98 -10.97 -7.42
N HIS A 59 8.47 -11.18 -6.20
CA HIS A 59 8.34 -10.16 -5.18
C HIS A 59 8.71 -10.75 -3.81
N PRO A 60 9.10 -9.93 -2.81
CA PRO A 60 9.36 -10.41 -1.46
C PRO A 60 8.10 -11.07 -0.87
N LYS A 61 8.28 -12.14 -0.09
CA LYS A 61 7.14 -12.79 0.58
C LYS A 61 6.43 -11.78 1.46
N THR A 62 5.10 -11.75 1.36
CA THR A 62 4.29 -10.72 2.03
C THR A 62 3.01 -11.33 2.57
N ILE A 63 2.68 -10.98 3.82
CA ILE A 63 1.45 -11.37 4.50
C ILE A 63 0.70 -10.11 4.90
N VAL A 64 -0.60 -10.07 4.62
CA VAL A 64 -1.49 -8.99 5.08
C VAL A 64 -1.99 -9.35 6.47
N LEU A 65 -1.92 -8.40 7.41
CA LEU A 65 -2.47 -8.55 8.75
C LEU A 65 -3.88 -7.96 8.80
N PRO A 66 -4.83 -8.61 9.48
CA PRO A 66 -6.18 -8.10 9.68
C PRO A 66 -6.16 -6.75 10.41
N LYS A 67 -6.96 -5.79 9.94
CA LYS A 67 -7.28 -4.57 10.68
C LYS A 67 -8.52 -4.86 11.53
N LEU A 68 -8.45 -4.62 12.82
CA LEU A 68 -9.59 -4.80 13.72
C LEU A 68 -10.47 -3.55 13.76
N ASP A 69 -11.76 -3.77 13.99
CA ASP A 69 -12.69 -2.68 14.25
C ASP A 69 -12.76 -2.38 15.76
N ARG A 70 -13.05 -1.12 16.11
CA ARG A 70 -13.29 -0.74 17.51
C ARG A 70 -14.72 -1.04 17.93
N ASP A 71 -15.63 -1.09 16.96
CA ASP A 71 -17.05 -1.33 17.20
C ASP A 71 -17.35 -2.84 17.12
N ASP A 72 -17.95 -3.36 18.19
CA ASP A 72 -18.11 -4.81 18.49
C ASP A 72 -19.08 -5.55 17.54
N ASP A 73 -19.77 -4.84 16.64
CA ASP A 73 -20.82 -5.44 15.79
C ASP A 73 -20.24 -6.31 14.64
N SER A 74 -18.92 -6.33 14.45
CA SER A 74 -18.24 -7.07 13.36
C SER A 74 -17.18 -8.08 13.81
N THR A 75 -17.03 -8.27 15.13
CA THR A 75 -15.92 -9.02 15.74
C THR A 75 -15.85 -10.51 15.33
N ASP A 76 -16.95 -11.08 14.83
CA ASP A 76 -16.99 -12.48 14.38
C ASP A 76 -16.36 -12.72 12.98
N ILE A 77 -16.09 -11.67 12.19
CA ILE A 77 -15.63 -11.83 10.80
C ILE A 77 -14.11 -11.67 10.66
N VAL A 78 -13.51 -10.77 11.44
CA VAL A 78 -12.07 -10.45 11.35
C VAL A 78 -11.36 -10.91 12.61
N ILE A 79 -10.64 -12.02 12.46
CA ILE A 79 -9.90 -12.67 13.53
C ILE A 79 -8.49 -12.08 13.60
N GLU A 80 -7.88 -12.13 14.79
CA GLU A 80 -6.46 -11.82 15.03
C GLU A 80 -5.51 -12.53 14.04
N PRO A 81 -4.30 -11.99 13.79
CA PRO A 81 -3.33 -12.60 12.89
C PRO A 81 -2.94 -14.01 13.30
N ASP A 82 -2.76 -14.89 12.31
CA ASP A 82 -2.15 -16.19 12.49
C ASP A 82 -0.63 -16.04 12.61
N TRP A 83 -0.15 -15.94 13.85
CA TRP A 83 1.27 -15.74 14.17
C TRP A 83 2.15 -16.92 13.75
N ASP A 84 1.63 -18.14 13.83
CA ASP A 84 2.37 -19.35 13.45
C ASP A 84 2.62 -19.35 11.94
N ARG A 85 1.58 -19.05 11.14
CA ARG A 85 1.71 -18.87 9.70
C ARG A 85 2.72 -17.78 9.33
N ILE A 86 2.77 -16.68 10.08
CA ILE A 86 3.76 -15.62 9.83
C ILE A 86 5.18 -16.15 10.07
N LEU A 87 5.41 -16.83 11.19
CA LEU A 87 6.72 -17.42 11.53
C LEU A 87 7.17 -18.49 10.51
N GLU A 88 6.25 -19.26 9.96
CA GLU A 88 6.56 -20.25 8.92
C GLU A 88 7.00 -19.63 7.60
N ASN A 89 6.46 -18.46 7.26
CA ASN A 89 6.60 -17.87 5.92
C ASN A 89 7.57 -16.69 5.85
N ILE A 90 7.74 -15.95 6.95
CA ILE A 90 8.55 -14.73 7.02
C ILE A 90 9.68 -14.95 8.02
N LYS A 91 10.90 -14.62 7.58
CA LYS A 91 12.09 -14.59 8.44
C LYS A 91 12.29 -13.20 9.02
N PHE A 92 12.81 -13.15 10.25
CA PHE A 92 13.26 -11.91 10.89
C PHE A 92 14.76 -11.68 10.63
N PRO A 93 15.21 -10.44 10.49
CA PRO A 93 14.42 -9.20 10.51
C PRO A 93 13.49 -9.07 9.30
N CYS A 94 12.33 -8.43 9.47
CA CYS A 94 11.33 -8.21 8.43
C CYS A 94 10.85 -6.75 8.40
N ILE A 95 9.98 -6.40 7.44
CA ILE A 95 9.40 -5.07 7.29
C ILE A 95 7.90 -5.10 7.59
N LEU A 96 7.45 -4.24 8.49
CA LEU A 96 6.03 -3.94 8.71
C LEU A 96 5.68 -2.60 8.06
N LYS A 97 4.59 -2.54 7.30
CA LYS A 97 4.14 -1.30 6.63
C LYS A 97 2.64 -1.28 6.33
N PRO A 98 2.03 -0.10 6.17
CA PRO A 98 0.64 0.01 5.71
C PRO A 98 0.49 -0.34 4.22
N TYR A 99 -0.67 -0.93 3.88
CA TYR A 99 -1.01 -1.29 2.51
C TYR A 99 -1.06 -0.09 1.53
N ASN A 100 -1.35 1.11 2.03
CA ASN A 100 -1.58 2.33 1.24
C ASN A 100 -0.66 3.53 1.57
N GLY A 101 0.38 3.36 2.40
CA GLY A 101 1.31 4.45 2.74
C GLY A 101 2.26 4.87 1.59
N TYR A 102 2.79 6.09 1.68
CA TYR A 102 3.72 6.70 0.72
C TYR A 102 4.98 7.22 1.43
N ALA A 103 6.06 7.50 0.70
CA ALA A 103 7.28 8.14 1.20
C ALA A 103 7.89 7.54 2.48
N TRP A 104 7.83 6.21 2.64
CA TRP A 104 8.33 5.50 3.83
C TRP A 104 7.59 5.79 5.13
N ASP A 105 6.40 6.38 5.05
CA ASP A 105 5.53 6.60 6.20
C ASP A 105 5.06 5.27 6.81
N GLU A 106 5.13 5.18 8.14
CA GLU A 106 4.80 3.99 8.94
C GLU A 106 5.49 2.69 8.47
N VAL A 107 6.71 2.78 7.94
CA VAL A 107 7.53 1.61 7.59
C VAL A 107 8.53 1.31 8.71
N HIS A 108 8.39 0.13 9.32
CA HIS A 108 9.19 -0.30 10.47
C HIS A 108 9.99 -1.56 10.13
N ARG A 109 11.27 -1.60 10.52
CA ARG A 109 12.07 -2.83 10.52
C ARG A 109 11.86 -3.55 11.85
N ILE A 110 11.42 -4.79 11.77
CA ILE A 110 11.02 -5.59 12.92
C ILE A 110 12.05 -6.69 13.14
N GLU A 111 12.56 -6.80 14.36
CA GLU A 111 13.65 -7.73 14.69
C GLU A 111 13.15 -9.08 15.19
N THR A 112 11.97 -9.11 15.83
CA THR A 112 11.43 -10.32 16.47
C THR A 112 9.91 -10.40 16.35
N ILE A 113 9.36 -11.57 16.68
CA ILE A 113 7.90 -11.76 16.70
C ILE A 113 7.21 -10.95 17.80
N ASP A 114 7.87 -10.74 18.95
CA ASP A 114 7.30 -9.96 20.05
C ASP A 114 7.23 -8.47 19.67
N ASP A 115 8.28 -7.97 19.03
CA ASP A 115 8.33 -6.63 18.43
C ASP A 115 7.24 -6.45 17.36
N LEU A 116 7.04 -7.46 16.50
CA LEU A 116 5.95 -7.45 15.51
C LEU A 116 4.57 -7.33 16.18
N LYS A 117 4.33 -8.13 17.22
CA LYS A 117 3.07 -8.14 17.96
C LYS A 117 2.81 -6.79 18.62
N GLU A 118 3.82 -6.21 19.27
CA GLU A 118 3.70 -4.89 19.89
C GLU A 118 3.36 -3.81 18.86
N HIS A 119 4.08 -3.78 17.74
CA HIS A 119 3.79 -2.83 16.66
C HIS A 119 2.39 -3.01 16.06
N TYR A 120 1.93 -4.25 15.93
CA TYR A 120 0.59 -4.58 15.47
C TYR A 120 -0.47 -4.11 16.47
N GLU A 121 -0.33 -4.44 17.76
CA GLU A 121 -1.26 -4.06 18.82
C GLU A 121 -1.50 -2.54 18.87
N CYS A 122 -0.45 -1.73 18.72
CA CYS A 122 -0.57 -0.28 18.71
C CYS A 122 -1.30 0.29 17.48
N ARG A 123 -1.44 -0.47 16.39
CA ARG A 123 -1.88 0.02 15.07
C ARG A 123 -3.05 -0.73 14.47
N LYS A 124 -3.47 -1.85 15.07
CA LYS A 124 -4.47 -2.76 14.51
C LYS A 124 -5.83 -2.12 14.24
N TYR A 125 -6.14 -1.00 14.90
CA TYR A 125 -7.37 -0.23 14.71
C TYR A 125 -7.26 0.90 13.69
N ASP A 126 -6.04 1.34 13.36
CA ASP A 126 -5.81 2.51 12.52
C ASP A 126 -5.38 2.11 11.11
N TYR A 127 -4.60 1.04 10.98
CA TYR A 127 -3.98 0.63 9.72
C TYR A 127 -4.28 -0.82 9.33
N LEU A 128 -4.51 -1.04 8.03
CA LEU A 128 -4.35 -2.35 7.42
C LEU A 128 -2.87 -2.56 7.09
N LEU A 129 -2.23 -3.48 7.82
CA LEU A 129 -0.78 -3.67 7.82
C LEU A 129 -0.36 -4.87 6.96
N MET A 130 0.91 -4.86 6.55
CA MET A 130 1.56 -5.92 5.80
C MET A 130 2.93 -6.22 6.39
N VAL A 131 3.22 -7.51 6.62
CA VAL A 131 4.54 -8.01 6.99
C VAL A 131 5.20 -8.54 5.73
N GLN A 132 6.41 -8.06 5.45
CA GLN A 132 7.15 -8.40 4.25
C GLN A 132 8.57 -8.85 4.60
N GLU A 133 9.06 -9.86 3.89
CA GLU A 133 10.46 -10.29 3.93
C GLU A 133 11.41 -9.11 3.69
N LEU A 134 12.43 -8.99 4.55
CA LEU A 134 13.50 -8.02 4.33
C LEU A 134 14.41 -8.56 3.22
N VAL A 135 14.54 -7.80 2.14
CA VAL A 135 15.52 -8.08 1.09
C VAL A 135 16.77 -7.27 1.37
N GLU A 136 17.86 -7.97 1.70
CA GLU A 136 19.20 -7.37 1.73
C GLU A 136 19.71 -7.19 0.31
N PHE A 137 20.14 -5.98 -0.03
CA PHE A 137 20.65 -5.65 -1.36
C PHE A 137 21.94 -4.85 -1.26
N ILE A 138 22.83 -5.06 -2.23
CA ILE A 138 24.04 -4.26 -2.42
C ILE A 138 23.70 -3.06 -3.32
N ASP A 139 22.96 -3.34 -4.39
CA ASP A 139 22.54 -2.36 -5.38
C ASP A 139 21.02 -2.21 -5.39
N TYR A 140 20.55 -0.97 -5.48
CA TYR A 140 19.14 -0.64 -5.65
C TYR A 140 18.92 -0.02 -7.03
N TYR A 141 18.01 -0.63 -7.80
CA TYR A 141 17.62 -0.14 -9.11
C TYR A 141 16.20 0.40 -9.09
N ARG A 142 16.02 1.58 -9.67
CA ARG A 142 14.70 2.17 -9.97
C ARG A 142 14.58 2.39 -11.46
N VAL A 143 13.64 1.71 -12.08
CA VAL A 143 13.35 1.84 -13.52
C VAL A 143 12.20 2.80 -13.72
N PHE A 144 12.43 3.86 -14.48
CA PHE A 144 11.38 4.81 -14.84
C PHE A 144 10.75 4.38 -16.17
N CYS A 145 9.45 4.06 -16.14
CA CYS A 145 8.67 3.87 -17.34
C CYS A 145 7.98 5.19 -17.70
N ILE A 146 8.24 5.69 -18.91
CA ILE A 146 7.55 6.83 -19.50
C ILE A 146 6.84 6.28 -20.73
N ASN A 147 5.52 6.48 -20.82
CA ASN A 147 4.60 5.82 -21.76
C ASN A 147 4.09 4.45 -21.29
N LYS A 148 3.33 3.76 -22.15
CA LYS A 148 2.97 2.35 -22.01
C LYS A 148 4.14 1.43 -22.32
#